data_AF-A0A6A5A7V2-F1
#
_entry.id   AF-A0A6A5A7V2-F1
#
_cell.length_a   1.000
_cell.length_b   1.000
_cell.length_c   1.000
_cell.angle_alpha   90.00
_cell.angle_beta   90.00
_cell.angle_gamma   90.00
#
_symmetry.space_group_name_H-M   'P 1'
#
loop_
_entity.id
_entity.type
_entity.pdbx_description
1 polymer ?
#
loop_
_entity_poly.entity_id
_entity_poly.type
_entity_poly.pdbx_seq_one_letter_code
_entity_poly.pdbx_strand_id
1 'polypeptide(L)'
;MCPRADIKYRCPKCERITCSLACCVAHKKQFSCDGKRDRTKYIAMADFQDADISSDFFFLQEISRSTSAVHLDVAVKPPPPPKKAKRHQKGSYVAAGLTTLSVNPELPADYLKRFPPQVQSFVQQAKKRGVFVHLHAPGMSKHKTNTSTFNSKADCLYWRVEVHFALDHVTIVEPKWSER
;
A
#
# COMPACT_ATOMS: atom_id res chain seq x y z
N MET A 1 -2.73 -37.99 2.49
CA MET A 1 -3.69 -37.88 3.60
C MET A 1 -3.05 -38.53 4.82
N CYS A 2 -3.01 -37.87 5.97
CA CYS A 2 -2.48 -38.51 7.19
C CYS A 2 -3.63 -39.27 7.87
N PRO A 3 -3.49 -40.57 8.20
CA PRO A 3 -4.60 -41.42 8.66
C PRO A 3 -4.97 -41.24 10.15
N ARG A 4 -4.49 -40.19 10.81
CA ARG A 4 -4.76 -39.97 12.25
C ARG A 4 -6.14 -39.32 12.44
N ALA A 5 -6.91 -39.84 13.39
CA ALA A 5 -8.27 -39.40 13.71
C ALA A 5 -8.34 -38.00 14.35
N ASP A 6 -7.25 -37.53 14.96
CA ASP A 6 -7.23 -36.24 15.64
C ASP A 6 -7.14 -35.09 14.65
N ILE A 7 -8.14 -34.22 14.65
CA ILE A 7 -8.20 -33.01 13.83
C ILE A 7 -7.72 -31.82 14.66
N LYS A 8 -6.65 -31.15 14.24
CA LYS A 8 -6.08 -30.01 14.98
C LYS A 8 -5.95 -28.72 14.18
N TYR A 9 -5.74 -28.80 12.87
CA TYR A 9 -5.50 -27.64 12.03
C TYR A 9 -6.29 -27.71 10.73
N ARG A 10 -6.81 -26.57 10.25
CA ARG A 10 -7.47 -26.41 8.95
C ARG A 10 -6.71 -25.37 8.12
N CYS A 11 -6.34 -25.72 6.89
CA CYS A 11 -5.67 -24.79 6.00
C CYS A 11 -6.65 -23.72 5.50
N PRO A 12 -6.36 -22.41 5.61
CA PRO A 12 -7.33 -21.37 5.23
C PRO A 12 -7.47 -21.17 3.71
N LYS A 13 -6.56 -21.73 2.90
CA LYS A 13 -6.64 -21.67 1.43
C LYS A 13 -7.45 -22.81 0.82
N CYS A 14 -7.00 -24.04 1.08
CA CYS A 14 -7.54 -25.24 0.45
C CYS A 14 -8.41 -26.07 1.40
N GLU A 15 -8.68 -25.55 2.60
CA GLU A 15 -9.59 -26.13 3.59
C GLU A 15 -9.21 -27.52 4.11
N ARG A 16 -8.02 -28.01 3.73
CA ARG A 16 -7.52 -29.33 4.12
C ARG A 16 -7.30 -29.37 5.63
N ILE A 17 -7.90 -30.39 6.23
CA ILE A 17 -7.78 -30.69 7.65
C ILE A 17 -6.52 -31.54 7.88
N THR A 18 -5.78 -31.22 8.94
CA THR A 18 -4.53 -31.89 9.30
C THR A 18 -4.42 -32.12 10.80
N CYS A 19 -3.79 -33.24 11.19
CA CYS A 19 -3.68 -33.65 12.60
C CYS A 19 -2.54 -32.97 13.36
N SER A 20 -1.55 -32.43 12.66
CA SER A 20 -0.37 -31.82 13.27
C SER A 20 0.21 -30.72 12.38
N LEU A 21 1.06 -29.88 12.95
CA LEU A 21 1.77 -28.83 12.21
C LEU A 21 2.65 -29.43 11.10
N ALA A 22 3.30 -30.57 11.34
CA ALA A 22 4.09 -31.27 10.33
C ALA A 22 3.23 -31.67 9.13
N CYS A 23 2.02 -32.18 9.36
CA CYS A 23 1.06 -32.48 8.28
C CYS A 23 0.54 -31.22 7.58
N CYS A 24 0.39 -30.10 8.30
CA CYS A 24 0.06 -28.81 7.72
C CYS A 24 1.18 -28.32 6.79
N VAL A 25 2.45 -28.44 7.16
CA VAL A 25 3.58 -28.06 6.30
C VAL A 25 3.77 -29.03 5.13
N ALA A 26 3.63 -30.33 5.38
CA ALA A 26 3.77 -31.36 4.35
C ALA A 26 2.76 -31.17 3.21
N HIS A 27 1.49 -30.89 3.51
CA HIS A 27 0.51 -30.66 2.45
C HIS A 27 0.79 -29.37 1.67
N LYS A 28 1.27 -28.31 2.33
CA LYS A 28 1.65 -27.07 1.65
C LYS A 28 2.72 -27.33 0.60
N LYS A 29 3.70 -28.17 0.93
CA LYS A 29 4.74 -28.61 -0.02
C LYS A 29 4.21 -29.55 -1.11
N GLN A 30 3.40 -30.53 -0.75
CA GLN A 30 2.93 -31.56 -1.67
C GLN A 30 1.92 -31.03 -2.71
N PHE A 31 1.06 -30.08 -2.31
CA PHE A 31 0.01 -29.52 -3.16
C PHE A 31 0.32 -28.09 -3.62
N SER A 32 1.56 -27.63 -3.48
CA SER A 32 1.97 -26.25 -3.82
C SER A 32 1.01 -25.19 -3.26
N CYS A 33 0.61 -25.35 -1.99
CA CYS A 33 -0.33 -24.47 -1.30
C CYS A 33 0.43 -23.48 -0.41
N ASP A 34 0.28 -22.19 -0.66
CA ASP A 34 0.86 -21.10 0.16
C ASP A 34 0.13 -20.92 1.50
N GLY A 35 -1.06 -21.50 1.65
CA GLY A 35 -1.82 -21.50 2.90
C GLY A 35 -2.34 -20.12 3.29
N LYS A 36 -2.52 -19.20 2.34
CA LYS A 36 -3.16 -17.90 2.53
C LYS A 36 -4.53 -17.92 1.85
N ARG A 37 -5.57 -17.53 2.58
CA ARG A 37 -6.92 -17.37 2.01
C ARG A 37 -6.89 -16.24 1.00
N ASP A 38 -7.41 -16.47 -0.20
CA ASP A 38 -7.68 -15.40 -1.16
C ASP A 38 -8.92 -14.65 -0.70
N ARG A 39 -8.70 -13.46 -0.14
CA ARG A 39 -9.77 -12.58 0.37
C ARG A 39 -10.52 -11.86 -0.74
N THR A 40 -9.99 -11.87 -1.96
CA THR A 40 -10.51 -11.11 -3.11
C THR A 40 -11.00 -12.00 -4.24
N LYS A 41 -11.23 -13.29 -3.96
CA LYS A 41 -11.75 -14.23 -4.96
C LYS A 41 -13.14 -13.79 -5.43
N TYR A 42 -13.41 -13.94 -6.71
CA TYR A 42 -14.75 -13.73 -7.24
C TYR A 42 -15.70 -14.82 -6.75
N ILE A 43 -16.91 -14.42 -6.34
CA ILE A 43 -18.01 -15.30 -5.94
C ILE A 43 -19.22 -14.88 -6.78
N ALA A 44 -19.82 -15.84 -7.49
CA ALA A 44 -21.02 -15.56 -8.26
C ALA A 44 -22.16 -15.18 -7.31
N MET A 45 -23.05 -14.29 -7.75
CA MET A 45 -24.16 -13.81 -6.90
C MET A 45 -25.06 -14.94 -6.37
N ALA A 46 -25.20 -16.04 -7.11
CA ALA A 46 -25.97 -17.21 -6.68
C ALA A 46 -25.38 -17.92 -5.46
N ASP A 47 -24.05 -17.89 -5.32
CA ASP A 47 -23.30 -18.59 -4.27
C ASP A 47 -22.86 -17.64 -3.14
N PHE A 48 -23.19 -16.35 -3.24
CA PHE A 48 -22.75 -15.32 -2.28
C PHE A 48 -23.58 -15.42 -0.99
N GLN A 49 -22.90 -15.73 0.12
CA GLN A 49 -23.54 -15.93 1.44
C GLN A 49 -23.16 -14.82 2.43
N ASP A 50 -23.88 -14.74 3.55
CA ASP A 50 -23.62 -13.76 4.63
C ASP A 50 -22.18 -13.83 5.18
N ALA A 51 -21.56 -15.02 5.15
CA ALA A 51 -20.16 -15.20 5.52
C ALA A 51 -19.20 -14.43 4.60
N ASP A 52 -19.54 -14.31 3.32
CA ASP A 52 -18.74 -13.55 2.35
C ASP A 52 -18.96 -12.05 2.53
N ILE A 53 -20.20 -11.60 2.82
CA ILE A 53 -20.49 -10.21 3.18
C ILE A 53 -19.67 -9.76 4.38
N SER A 54 -19.66 -10.56 5.45
CA SER A 54 -18.90 -10.25 6.66
C SER A 54 -17.39 -10.24 6.38
N SER A 55 -16.88 -11.19 5.60
CA SER A 55 -15.49 -11.21 5.13
C SER A 55 -15.11 -9.92 4.41
N ASP A 56 -15.94 -9.47 3.46
CA ASP A 56 -15.70 -8.27 2.67
C ASP A 56 -15.80 -7.00 3.53
N PHE A 57 -16.79 -6.95 4.43
CA PHE A 57 -16.93 -5.85 5.39
C PHE A 57 -15.67 -5.71 6.26
N PHE A 58 -15.19 -6.80 6.85
CA PHE A 58 -13.96 -6.77 7.66
C PHE A 58 -12.73 -6.43 6.83
N PHE A 59 -12.67 -6.90 5.58
CA PHE A 59 -11.58 -6.55 4.66
C PHE A 59 -11.58 -5.05 4.34
N LEU A 60 -12.72 -4.47 4.00
CA LEU A 60 -12.86 -3.03 3.76
C LEU A 60 -12.59 -2.22 5.02
N GLN A 61 -13.00 -2.70 6.19
CA GLN A 61 -12.70 -2.07 7.46
C GLN A 61 -11.19 -2.15 7.79
N GLU A 62 -10.54 -3.27 7.48
CA GLU A 62 -9.09 -3.41 7.61
C GLU A 62 -8.36 -2.44 6.67
N ILE A 63 -8.81 -2.30 5.42
CA ILE A 63 -8.26 -1.30 4.49
C ILE A 63 -8.48 0.10 5.03
N SER A 64 -9.71 0.42 5.43
CA SER A 64 -10.05 1.73 6.01
C SER A 64 -9.21 2.02 7.25
N ARG A 65 -9.04 1.05 8.15
CA ARG A 65 -8.12 1.16 9.29
C ARG A 65 -6.66 1.20 8.84
N SER A 66 -6.22 0.55 7.78
CA SER A 66 -4.85 0.74 7.29
C SER A 66 -4.64 2.14 6.70
N THR A 67 -5.70 2.80 6.24
CA THR A 67 -5.65 4.22 5.86
C THR A 67 -5.76 5.15 7.07
N SER A 68 -6.55 4.78 8.09
CA SER A 68 -6.91 5.62 9.25
C SER A 68 -6.10 5.34 10.54
N ALA A 69 -5.65 4.13 10.81
CA ALA A 69 -4.71 3.79 11.88
C ALA A 69 -3.33 4.36 11.58
N VAL A 70 -2.94 4.48 10.31
CA VAL A 70 -1.76 5.28 9.96
C VAL A 70 -1.99 6.78 10.27
N HIS A 71 -3.24 7.22 10.45
CA HIS A 71 -3.65 8.53 10.95
C HIS A 71 -3.63 8.66 12.49
N LEU A 72 -3.59 7.56 13.25
CA LEU A 72 -3.66 7.54 14.73
C LEU A 72 -2.45 6.89 15.41
N ASP A 73 -1.67 6.06 14.73
CA ASP A 73 -0.45 5.40 15.24
C ASP A 73 0.80 6.29 15.14
N VAL A 74 0.62 7.56 14.76
CA VAL A 74 1.46 8.65 15.30
C VAL A 74 0.82 9.14 16.59
N ALA A 75 0.54 8.22 17.51
CA ALA A 75 0.61 8.52 18.93
C ALA A 75 2.08 8.81 19.21
N VAL A 76 2.44 10.07 18.95
CA VAL A 76 3.63 10.74 19.44
C VAL A 76 3.88 10.24 20.85
N LYS A 77 4.93 9.43 21.07
CA LYS A 77 5.57 9.45 22.40
C LYS A 77 5.90 10.93 22.63
N PRO A 78 5.34 11.58 23.67
CA PRO A 78 5.55 13.00 23.87
C PRO A 78 7.05 13.27 23.82
N PRO A 79 7.51 14.24 23.00
CA PRO A 79 8.92 14.56 22.95
C PRO A 79 9.39 14.91 24.37
N PRO A 80 10.56 14.42 24.81
CA PRO A 80 11.12 14.84 26.09
C PRO A 80 11.20 16.38 26.11
N PRO A 81 10.94 17.02 27.26
CA PRO A 81 10.83 18.47 27.33
C PRO A 81 12.11 19.13 26.78
N PRO A 82 11.96 20.16 25.92
CA PRO A 82 13.10 20.78 25.27
C PRO A 82 14.01 21.45 26.31
N LYS A 83 15.29 21.09 26.30
CA LYS A 83 16.33 21.86 27.00
C LYS A 83 16.38 23.25 26.38
N LYS A 84 16.17 24.28 27.21
CA LYS A 84 16.07 25.69 26.80
C LYS A 84 17.34 26.11 26.04
N ALA A 85 17.24 26.27 24.72
CA ALA A 85 18.22 26.98 23.91
C ALA A 85 17.70 28.41 23.63
N LYS A 86 18.57 29.40 23.78
CA LYS A 86 18.25 30.83 23.79
C LYS A 86 17.70 31.29 22.44
N ARG A 87 16.61 32.08 22.49
CA ARG A 87 15.97 32.79 21.37
C ARG A 87 16.96 33.75 20.69
N HIS A 88 16.99 33.73 19.36
CA HIS A 88 17.30 34.90 18.55
C HIS A 88 16.13 35.13 17.58
N GLN A 89 15.43 36.26 17.76
CA GLN A 89 14.43 36.77 16.83
C GLN A 89 15.13 37.47 15.66
N LYS A 90 14.65 37.25 14.43
CA LYS A 90 14.54 38.30 13.42
C LYS A 90 13.70 37.85 12.22
N GLY A 91 12.78 38.72 11.81
CA GLY A 91 12.30 38.81 10.42
C GLY A 91 10.88 38.34 10.15
N SER A 92 9.93 39.27 10.24
CA SER A 92 8.64 39.22 9.56
C SER A 92 8.81 39.68 8.11
N TYR A 93 8.48 38.84 7.14
CA TYR A 93 8.12 39.25 5.79
C TYR A 93 6.97 38.37 5.29
N VAL A 94 5.87 39.03 4.93
CA VAL A 94 4.71 38.47 4.22
C VAL A 94 5.14 38.16 2.79
N ALA A 95 4.98 36.92 2.34
CA ALA A 95 4.97 36.57 0.92
C ALA A 95 4.15 35.30 0.70
N ALA A 96 2.99 35.50 0.06
CA ALA A 96 2.28 34.63 -0.88
C ALA A 96 2.16 33.12 -0.56
N GLY A 97 0.90 32.66 -0.52
CA GLY A 97 0.51 31.27 -0.32
C GLY A 97 1.34 30.29 -1.16
N LEU A 98 2.15 29.50 -0.48
CA LEU A 98 2.75 28.32 -1.06
C LEU A 98 1.74 27.18 -0.85
N THR A 99 0.96 26.91 -1.89
CA THR A 99 0.09 25.74 -2.00
C THR A 99 0.82 24.48 -1.53
N THR A 100 0.55 24.07 -0.30
CA THR A 100 0.75 22.69 0.16
C THR A 100 -0.24 21.83 -0.63
N LEU A 101 0.05 21.62 -1.91
CA LEU A 101 -0.57 20.58 -2.71
C LEU A 101 -0.06 19.28 -2.11
N SER A 102 -0.89 18.76 -1.23
CA SER A 102 -0.85 17.43 -0.66
C SER A 102 -0.94 16.43 -1.81
N VAL A 103 0.02 15.52 -1.84
CA VAL A 103 0.15 14.37 -2.75
C VAL A 103 -1.22 13.67 -2.89
N ASN A 104 -1.95 13.56 -1.78
CA ASN A 104 -3.33 13.14 -1.73
C ASN A 104 -4.14 14.20 -0.94
N PRO A 105 -5.00 15.02 -1.58
CA PRO A 105 -5.78 16.11 -0.95
C PRO A 105 -6.56 15.72 0.30
N GLU A 106 -7.13 14.51 0.25
CA GLU A 106 -7.95 13.96 1.32
C GLU A 106 -7.15 13.44 2.51
N LEU A 107 -5.80 13.46 2.43
CA LEU A 107 -4.92 12.89 3.43
C LEU A 107 -4.05 13.95 4.10
N PRO A 108 -3.64 13.75 5.36
CA PRO A 108 -2.81 14.72 6.08
C PRO A 108 -1.54 15.10 5.36
N ALA A 109 -1.05 16.32 5.61
CA ALA A 109 0.23 16.81 5.07
C ALA A 109 1.42 15.87 5.39
N ASP A 110 1.37 15.15 6.50
CA ASP A 110 2.39 14.20 6.93
C ASP A 110 2.30 12.83 6.26
N TYR A 111 1.32 12.58 5.39
CA TYR A 111 1.09 11.29 4.74
C TYR A 111 2.33 10.81 3.96
N LEU A 112 3.05 11.73 3.31
CA LEU A 112 4.25 11.40 2.53
C LEU A 112 5.38 10.83 3.41
N LYS A 113 5.48 11.24 4.68
CA LYS A 113 6.53 10.78 5.61
C LYS A 113 6.46 9.29 5.93
N ARG A 114 5.32 8.65 5.63
CA ARG A 114 5.05 7.22 5.89
C ARG A 114 5.73 6.29 4.88
N PHE A 115 6.12 6.81 3.73
CA PHE A 115 6.76 6.01 2.67
C PHE A 115 8.28 6.04 2.78
N PRO A 116 9.01 5.06 2.19
CA PRO A 116 10.47 5.07 2.14
C PRO A 116 11.03 6.37 1.52
N PRO A 117 12.24 6.81 1.92
CA PRO A 117 12.85 8.07 1.43
C PRO A 117 12.90 8.19 -0.09
N GLN A 118 13.04 7.07 -0.80
CA GLN A 118 13.06 7.01 -2.27
C GLN A 118 11.72 7.43 -2.90
N VAL A 119 10.60 7.08 -2.27
CA VAL A 119 9.26 7.48 -2.72
C VAL A 119 9.04 8.96 -2.40
N GLN A 120 9.50 9.41 -1.24
CA GLN A 120 9.40 10.82 -0.85
C GLN A 120 10.15 11.73 -1.83
N SER A 121 11.39 11.37 -2.19
CA SER A 121 12.19 12.12 -3.15
C SER A 121 11.55 12.12 -4.53
N PHE A 122 11.03 10.99 -5.00
CA PHE A 122 10.30 10.90 -6.26
C PHE A 122 9.12 11.87 -6.31
N VAL A 123 8.28 11.88 -5.28
CA VAL A 123 7.11 12.76 -5.22
C VAL A 123 7.48 14.23 -5.14
N GLN A 124 8.48 14.58 -4.34
CA GLN A 124 8.98 15.96 -4.25
C GLN A 124 9.51 16.47 -5.60
N GLN A 125 10.23 15.60 -6.31
CA GLN A 125 10.88 15.94 -7.57
C GLN A 125 9.87 15.95 -8.74
N ALA A 126 8.84 15.11 -8.71
CA ALA A 126 7.69 15.20 -9.60
C ALA A 126 6.91 16.51 -9.38
N LYS A 127 6.65 16.87 -8.13
CA LYS A 127 6.00 18.14 -7.77
C LYS A 127 6.82 19.35 -8.24
N LYS A 128 8.15 19.32 -8.07
CA LYS A 128 9.05 20.37 -8.58
C LYS A 128 8.93 20.56 -10.09
N ARG A 129 8.60 19.51 -10.83
CA ARG A 129 8.35 19.52 -12.29
C ARG A 129 6.88 19.78 -12.65
N GLY A 130 6.03 20.17 -11.70
CA GLY A 130 4.62 20.46 -11.93
C GLY A 130 3.72 19.23 -12.10
N VAL A 131 4.24 18.02 -11.84
CA VAL A 131 3.45 16.78 -11.90
C VAL A 131 2.89 16.46 -10.53
N PHE A 132 1.57 16.45 -10.42
CA PHE A 132 0.87 16.01 -9.21
C PHE A 132 0.79 14.48 -9.17
N VAL A 133 1.44 13.89 -8.18
CA VAL A 133 1.43 12.44 -7.97
C VAL A 133 0.43 12.10 -6.87
N HIS A 134 -0.51 11.21 -7.16
CA HIS A 134 -1.37 10.59 -6.14
C HIS A 134 -0.81 9.22 -5.77
N LEU A 135 -0.50 9.00 -4.49
CA LEU A 135 0.04 7.73 -4.01
C LEU A 135 -1.09 6.79 -3.58
N HIS A 136 -1.12 5.59 -4.17
CA HIS A 136 -1.98 4.51 -3.67
C HIS A 136 -1.43 3.92 -2.36
N ALA A 137 -2.33 3.46 -1.49
CA ALA A 137 -1.99 2.85 -0.21
C ALA A 137 -1.11 1.59 -0.38
N PRO A 138 -0.20 1.33 0.58
CA PRO A 138 0.58 0.09 0.62
C PRO A 138 -0.37 -1.13 0.67
N GLY A 139 -0.29 -2.01 -0.33
CA GLY A 139 -1.14 -3.20 -0.42
C GLY A 139 -1.98 -3.27 -1.69
N MET A 140 -2.33 -2.11 -2.27
CA MET A 140 -3.07 -2.03 -3.53
C MET A 140 -2.24 -2.58 -4.69
N SER A 141 -2.87 -3.35 -5.60
CA SER A 141 -2.16 -3.96 -6.74
C SER A 141 -1.46 -2.90 -7.61
N LYS A 142 -2.12 -1.77 -7.89
CA LYS A 142 -1.52 -0.63 -8.61
C LYS A 142 -0.27 -0.05 -7.93
N HIS A 143 -0.22 -0.05 -6.59
CA HIS A 143 0.98 0.38 -5.87
C HIS A 143 2.12 -0.64 -6.06
N LYS A 144 1.82 -1.94 -5.97
CA LYS A 144 2.80 -3.02 -6.11
C LYS A 144 3.38 -3.12 -7.52
N THR A 145 2.58 -2.85 -8.55
CA THR A 145 3.02 -2.91 -9.96
C THR A 145 3.75 -1.65 -10.41
N ASN A 146 3.64 -0.54 -9.67
CA ASN A 146 4.26 0.73 -10.05
C ASN A 146 5.79 0.68 -9.84
N THR A 147 6.55 0.84 -10.93
CA THR A 147 8.02 0.87 -10.95
C THR A 147 8.59 2.28 -11.14
N SER A 148 7.77 3.31 -10.99
CA SER A 148 8.20 4.70 -11.17
C SER A 148 9.21 5.10 -10.08
N THR A 149 10.31 5.72 -10.49
CA THR A 149 11.43 6.05 -9.59
C THR A 149 12.08 7.37 -10.00
N PHE A 150 12.80 7.97 -9.07
CA PHE A 150 13.65 9.13 -9.34
C PHE A 150 15.13 8.75 -9.23
N ASN A 151 15.92 9.13 -10.23
CA ASN A 151 17.37 9.01 -10.19
C ASN A 151 18.01 10.38 -9.95
N SER A 152 18.51 10.60 -8.73
CA SER A 152 19.15 11.86 -8.33
C SER A 152 20.43 12.18 -9.10
N LYS A 153 21.21 11.16 -9.53
CA LYS A 153 22.46 11.38 -10.26
C LYS A 153 22.20 11.92 -11.68
N ALA A 154 21.17 11.38 -12.31
CA ALA A 154 20.75 11.79 -13.65
C ALA A 154 19.71 12.91 -13.62
N ASP A 155 19.31 13.41 -12.43
CA ASP A 155 18.16 14.29 -12.22
C ASP A 155 16.98 13.98 -13.18
N CYS A 156 16.58 12.70 -13.19
CA CYS A 156 15.62 12.18 -14.16
C CYS A 156 14.56 11.33 -13.47
N LEU A 157 13.29 11.59 -13.78
CA LEU A 157 12.18 10.73 -13.41
C LEU A 157 12.01 9.62 -14.44
N TYR A 158 11.92 8.39 -13.94
CA TYR A 158 11.49 7.23 -14.69
C TYR A 158 10.06 6.90 -14.29
N TRP A 159 9.16 6.88 -15.26
CA TRP A 159 7.75 6.61 -15.08
C TRP A 159 7.40 5.22 -15.58
N ARG A 160 6.47 4.56 -14.89
CA ARG A 160 5.72 3.45 -15.46
C ARG A 160 4.42 4.00 -16.01
N VAL A 161 4.20 3.84 -17.31
CA VAL A 161 3.03 4.38 -18.01
C VAL A 161 2.16 3.22 -18.48
N GLU A 162 0.87 3.27 -18.18
CA GLU A 162 -0.13 2.37 -18.74
C GLU A 162 -1.01 3.19 -19.70
N VAL A 163 -0.99 2.82 -20.98
CA VAL A 163 -1.81 3.45 -22.02
C VAL A 163 -2.96 2.51 -22.35
N HIS A 164 -4.19 2.98 -22.14
CA HIS A 164 -5.40 2.24 -22.43
C HIS A 164 -6.06 2.81 -23.69
N PHE A 165 -6.23 1.96 -24.71
CA PHE A 165 -6.95 2.31 -25.92
C PHE A 165 -8.44 1.96 -25.73
N ALA A 166 -9.28 2.99 -25.65
CA ALA A 166 -10.69 2.84 -25.30
C ALA A 166 -11.50 2.00 -26.32
N LEU A 167 -11.08 1.99 -27.58
CA LEU A 167 -11.80 1.31 -28.67
C LEU A 167 -11.44 -0.18 -28.78
N ASP A 168 -10.18 -0.54 -28.55
CA ASP A 168 -9.68 -1.90 -28.83
C ASP A 168 -9.49 -2.76 -27.56
N HIS A 169 -9.79 -2.20 -26.37
CA HIS A 169 -9.47 -2.80 -25.06
C HIS A 169 -7.99 -3.22 -24.91
N VAL A 170 -7.11 -2.67 -25.75
CA VAL A 170 -5.67 -2.91 -25.69
C VAL A 170 -5.06 -2.04 -24.60
N THR A 171 -4.21 -2.64 -23.77
CA THR A 171 -3.41 -1.94 -22.77
C THR A 171 -1.94 -2.13 -23.07
N ILE A 172 -1.23 -1.03 -23.28
CA ILE A 172 0.23 -1.02 -23.43
C ILE A 172 0.84 -0.55 -22.12
N VAL A 173 1.83 -1.29 -21.62
CA VAL A 173 2.53 -0.97 -20.37
C VAL A 173 3.99 -0.70 -20.69
N GLU A 174 4.40 0.55 -20.50
CA GLU A 174 5.81 0.96 -20.57
C GLU A 174 6.39 0.99 -19.15
N PRO A 175 7.27 0.04 -18.77
CA PRO A 175 7.76 -0.07 -17.39
C PRO A 175 8.75 1.02 -17.00
N LYS A 176 9.37 1.69 -17.97
CA LYS A 176 10.41 2.69 -17.76
C LYS A 176 10.45 3.71 -18.90
N TRP A 177 9.75 4.81 -18.70
CA TRP A 177 9.72 5.95 -19.59
C TRP A 177 10.45 7.14 -18.95
N SER A 178 11.42 7.74 -19.64
CA SER A 178 12.12 8.94 -19.16
C SER A 178 11.46 10.22 -19.66
N GLU A 179 11.57 11.28 -18.86
CA GLU A 179 11.18 12.63 -19.26
C GLU A 179 12.18 13.33 -20.20
N ARG A 180 13.34 12.70 -20.46
CA ARG A 180 14.37 13.14 -21.39
C ARG A 180 14.20 12.48 -22.74
#